data_AF-A0A9R1TQZ0-F1
#
_entry.id   AF-A0A9R1TQZ0-F1
#
_cell.length_a   1.000
_cell.length_b   1.000
_cell.length_c   1.000
_cell.angle_alpha   90.00
_cell.angle_beta   90.00
_cell.angle_gamma   90.00
#
_symmetry.space_group_name_H-M   'P 1'
#
loop_
_entity.id
_entity.type
_entity.pdbx_description
1 polymer ?
#
loop_
_entity_poly.entity_id
_entity_poly.type
_entity_poly.pdbx_seq_one_letter_code
_entity_poly.pdbx_strand_id
1 'polypeptide(L)'
;MENVEIEDFYHYDFTTATEWEVFIARLEEIMHEWKLPQTKIGPSLKAKDFVNLSWDEQSEELNFADVGFVLKHYKLKIEDEGEEEDAFRESTQTHIDVLNISNDFLRVDGDHMKIAKYYGLREFIVLAPTKRMAITDETRLKILIGSLTIAANNANCEIPALVQGQELWQQFYLGISVGRGTMSHLDMVHLKKTPPHCRHLTGLLALFKQKVNNDCGIRLEPVMVSVRFSYLLKDWTSHTWTQEPPDFDFMQGETVGVAELGKLPFGATFDPVGELKLFTTWPQMAENVVIDSESFTDLEPQLAPEWSAVVKMIPSPACLLGEYLTDFLALCNNPRSLVEMLGDAAAYMDNSDQLLSSAFNRLTESSIPTISKVVNKVPRKNSKNVDGPIAEEVMIPILYFLFPDAEENPKSPYGDMNSYSGDDDLWKGIKTCALEGLVWRLAIVAAHCTHNLGGAVALAQLWHEFVQEIRFRWERSILIPG
;
A
#
# COMPACT_ATOMS: atom_id res chain seq x y z
N MET A 1 80.95 -1.17 39.47
CA MET A 1 79.54 -1.53 39.26
C MET A 1 78.93 -0.38 38.49
N GLU A 2 79.06 -0.43 37.16
CA GLU A 2 78.27 0.42 36.27
C GLU A 2 77.04 -0.42 35.91
N ASN A 3 75.89 0.02 36.39
CA ASN A 3 74.61 -0.52 35.97
C ASN A 3 74.36 -0.01 34.55
N VAL A 4 74.55 -0.89 33.58
CA VAL A 4 74.04 -0.69 32.22
C VAL A 4 72.54 -0.92 32.31
N GLU A 5 71.77 0.16 32.37
CA GLU A 5 70.33 0.12 32.13
C GLU A 5 70.14 -0.30 30.67
N ILE A 6 69.69 -1.53 30.48
CA ILE A 6 69.21 -2.01 29.19
C ILE A 6 67.91 -1.24 28.95
N GLU A 7 67.93 -0.30 28.00
CA GLU A 7 66.70 0.31 27.48
C GLU A 7 65.78 -0.82 27.01
N ASP A 8 64.67 -1.01 27.72
CA ASP A 8 63.57 -1.87 27.32
C ASP A 8 63.03 -1.37 25.98
N PHE A 9 63.56 -1.95 24.89
CA PHE A 9 62.94 -1.88 23.58
C PHE A 9 61.54 -2.49 23.73
N TYR A 10 60.53 -1.61 23.73
CA TYR A 10 59.12 -1.98 23.60
C TYR A 10 58.98 -2.99 22.46
N HIS A 11 58.81 -4.26 22.83
CA HIS A 11 58.32 -5.26 21.90
C HIS A 11 56.87 -4.87 21.61
N TYR A 12 56.63 -4.31 20.43
CA TYR A 12 55.27 -4.22 19.90
C TYR A 12 54.75 -5.65 19.83
N ASP A 13 53.74 -5.95 20.65
CA ASP A 13 53.10 -7.26 20.67
C ASP A 13 52.21 -7.37 19.42
N PHE A 14 52.77 -7.93 18.34
CA PHE A 14 52.08 -8.19 17.07
C PHE A 14 51.03 -9.32 17.16
N THR A 15 50.69 -9.80 18.37
CA THR A 15 49.69 -10.87 18.58
C THR A 15 48.29 -10.35 18.90
N THR A 16 48.12 -9.03 19.09
CA THR A 16 46.80 -8.44 19.32
C THR A 16 46.07 -8.28 17.98
N ALA A 17 44.95 -8.99 17.82
CA ALA A 17 44.13 -8.89 16.61
C ALA A 17 43.70 -7.44 16.37
N THR A 18 43.93 -6.96 15.16
CA THR A 18 43.49 -5.63 14.73
C THR A 18 41.97 -5.57 14.66
N GLU A 19 41.39 -4.36 14.78
CA GLU A 19 39.94 -4.19 14.61
C GLU A 19 39.44 -4.72 13.25
N TRP A 20 40.29 -4.68 12.23
CA TRP A 20 39.99 -5.21 10.90
C TRP A 20 39.93 -6.74 10.89
N GLU A 21 40.88 -7.42 11.54
CA GLU A 21 40.86 -8.88 11.69
C GLU A 21 39.67 -9.35 12.54
N VAL A 22 39.34 -8.62 13.61
CA VAL A 22 38.15 -8.90 14.43
C VAL A 22 36.87 -8.75 13.62
N PHE A 23 36.79 -7.72 12.77
CA PHE A 23 35.65 -7.51 11.89
C PHE A 23 35.49 -8.62 10.85
N ILE A 24 36.59 -9.04 10.21
CA ILE A 24 36.60 -10.17 9.25
C ILE A 24 36.20 -11.47 9.95
N ALA A 25 36.76 -11.76 11.12
CA ALA A 25 36.42 -12.95 11.88
C ALA A 25 34.93 -12.97 12.27
N ARG A 26 34.34 -11.83 12.63
CA ARG A 26 32.90 -11.75 12.88
C ARG A 26 32.09 -12.02 11.61
N LEU A 27 32.48 -11.48 10.46
CA LEU A 27 31.81 -11.79 9.19
C LEU A 27 31.84 -13.29 8.87
N GLU A 28 32.99 -13.95 9.06
CA GLU A 28 33.15 -15.39 8.87
C GLU A 28 32.24 -16.20 9.80
N GLU A 29 32.19 -15.82 11.09
CA GLU A 29 31.33 -16.44 12.08
C GLU A 29 29.86 -16.36 11.66
N ILE A 30 29.39 -15.19 11.23
CA ILE A 30 28.01 -15.00 10.76
C ILE A 30 27.71 -15.89 9.54
N MET A 31 28.63 -15.95 8.56
CA MET A 31 28.47 -16.81 7.38
C MET A 31 28.34 -18.30 7.77
N HIS A 32 29.08 -18.75 8.79
CA HIS A 32 28.98 -20.11 9.31
C HIS A 32 27.70 -20.34 10.12
N GLU A 33 27.28 -19.40 10.97
CA GLU A 33 26.03 -19.45 11.72
C GLU A 33 24.81 -19.56 10.80
N TRP A 34 24.81 -18.80 9.70
CA TRP A 34 23.78 -18.85 8.67
C TRP A 34 23.91 -20.04 7.70
N LYS A 35 24.95 -20.87 7.86
CA LYS A 35 25.23 -22.08 7.06
C LYS A 35 25.39 -21.81 5.55
N LEU A 36 25.84 -20.61 5.17
CA LEU A 36 26.01 -20.20 3.78
C LEU A 36 26.97 -21.08 2.94
N PRO A 37 28.06 -21.64 3.50
CA PRO A 37 29.00 -22.47 2.72
C PRO A 37 28.41 -23.80 2.24
N GLN A 38 27.28 -24.24 2.79
CA GLN A 38 26.66 -25.54 2.49
C GLN A 38 25.64 -25.46 1.34
N THR A 39 25.63 -24.37 0.58
CA THR A 39 24.61 -24.11 -0.43
C THR A 39 24.88 -24.89 -1.70
N LYS A 40 23.96 -25.79 -2.08
CA LYS A 40 24.00 -26.53 -3.35
C LYS A 40 23.53 -25.64 -4.51
N ILE A 41 23.91 -26.03 -5.73
CA ILE A 41 23.34 -25.44 -6.94
C ILE A 41 21.85 -25.85 -7.03
N GLY A 42 20.97 -24.86 -7.10
CA GLY A 42 19.54 -25.03 -7.26
C GLY A 42 19.09 -25.07 -8.73
N PRO A 43 17.80 -25.31 -8.97
CA PRO A 43 17.23 -25.34 -10.33
C PRO A 43 17.34 -23.98 -11.02
N SER A 44 17.25 -23.94 -12.35
CA SER A 44 17.23 -22.67 -13.08
C SER A 44 16.00 -21.83 -12.71
N LEU A 45 16.16 -20.52 -12.52
CA LEU A 45 15.02 -19.61 -12.27
C LEU A 45 14.08 -19.60 -13.47
N LYS A 46 12.78 -19.68 -13.18
CA LYS A 46 11.69 -19.52 -14.14
C LYS A 46 11.24 -18.06 -14.19
N ALA A 47 10.44 -17.73 -15.20
CA ALA A 47 9.94 -16.38 -15.37
C ALA A 47 9.02 -15.97 -14.21
N LYS A 48 9.27 -14.77 -13.66
CA LYS A 48 8.53 -14.15 -12.54
C LYS A 48 8.77 -14.78 -11.17
N ASP A 49 9.76 -15.66 -11.01
CA ASP A 49 10.07 -16.29 -9.73
C ASP A 49 10.36 -15.27 -8.62
N PHE A 50 11.06 -14.18 -8.92
CA PHE A 50 11.33 -13.14 -7.93
C PHE A 50 10.08 -12.45 -7.37
N VAL A 51 8.96 -12.48 -8.10
CA VAL A 51 7.69 -11.85 -7.68
C VAL A 51 6.73 -12.87 -7.10
N ASN A 52 6.68 -14.08 -7.67
CA ASN A 52 5.73 -15.10 -7.29
C ASN A 52 6.16 -15.87 -6.02
N LEU A 53 7.46 -15.96 -5.76
CA LEU A 53 8.00 -16.69 -4.63
C LEU A 53 8.34 -15.74 -3.47
N SER A 54 8.36 -16.32 -2.27
CA SER A 54 8.68 -15.57 -1.05
C SER A 54 10.18 -15.57 -0.76
N TRP A 55 10.64 -14.56 -0.02
CA TRP A 55 12.03 -14.37 0.34
C TRP A 55 12.23 -14.61 1.84
N ASP A 56 13.32 -15.27 2.21
CA ASP A 56 13.86 -15.26 3.57
C ASP A 56 14.80 -14.06 3.75
N GLU A 57 14.66 -13.40 4.89
CA GLU A 57 15.56 -12.33 5.35
C GLU A 57 16.12 -12.68 6.72
N GLN A 58 17.45 -12.67 6.83
CA GLN A 58 18.18 -12.74 8.09
C GLN A 58 19.05 -11.50 8.22
N SER A 59 19.25 -10.99 9.42
CA SER A 59 20.05 -9.78 9.63
C SER A 59 20.78 -9.80 10.96
N GLU A 60 21.98 -9.22 10.97
CA GLU A 60 22.79 -9.10 12.17
C GLU A 60 23.57 -7.79 12.19
N GLU A 61 23.73 -7.20 13.37
CA GLU A 61 24.48 -5.96 13.56
C GLU A 61 25.94 -6.23 13.94
N LEU A 62 26.85 -5.44 13.37
CA LEU A 62 28.29 -5.53 13.62
C LEU A 62 28.93 -4.14 13.55
N ASN A 63 30.12 -3.99 14.13
CA ASN A 63 30.83 -2.71 14.18
C ASN A 63 32.21 -2.81 13.55
N PHE A 64 32.64 -1.76 12.86
CA PHE A 64 34.00 -1.60 12.36
C PHE A 64 34.45 -0.14 12.52
N ALA A 65 35.54 0.10 13.25
CA ALA A 65 36.12 1.43 13.50
C ALA A 65 35.06 2.49 13.88
N ASP A 66 34.27 2.20 14.92
CA ASP A 66 33.16 3.01 15.46
C ASP A 66 31.92 3.22 14.55
N VAL A 67 31.89 2.56 13.39
CA VAL A 67 30.73 2.57 12.49
C VAL A 67 29.94 1.28 12.66
N GLY A 68 28.64 1.42 12.94
CA GLY A 68 27.70 0.30 13.00
C GLY A 68 27.18 -0.06 11.62
N PHE A 69 27.18 -1.35 11.32
CA PHE A 69 26.68 -1.97 10.12
C PHE A 69 25.61 -3.00 10.46
N VAL A 70 24.75 -3.27 9.48
CA VAL A 70 23.87 -4.42 9.46
C VAL A 70 24.26 -5.27 8.25
N LEU A 71 24.60 -6.53 8.50
CA LEU A 71 24.73 -7.54 7.47
C LEU A 71 23.36 -8.18 7.30
N LYS A 72 22.88 -8.25 6.06
CA LYS A 72 21.60 -8.87 5.73
C LYS A 72 21.81 -9.99 4.73
N HIS A 73 21.13 -11.11 4.92
CA HIS A 73 21.05 -12.22 3.97
C HIS A 73 19.65 -12.31 3.40
N TYR A 74 19.58 -12.40 2.08
CA TYR A 74 18.35 -12.55 1.32
C TYR A 74 18.42 -13.84 0.51
N LYS A 75 17.37 -14.67 0.58
CA LYS A 75 17.27 -15.92 -0.18
C LYS A 75 15.86 -16.16 -0.70
N LEU A 76 15.73 -16.43 -2.00
CA LEU A 76 14.48 -16.83 -2.61
C LEU A 76 14.10 -18.28 -2.23
N LYS A 77 12.87 -18.49 -1.75
CA LYS A 77 12.34 -19.83 -1.48
C LYS A 77 11.90 -20.49 -2.77
N ILE A 78 12.66 -21.49 -3.21
CA ILE A 78 12.34 -22.28 -4.39
C ILE A 78 11.95 -23.68 -3.92
N GLU A 79 10.78 -24.16 -4.35
CA GLU A 79 10.36 -25.53 -4.10
C GLU A 79 11.18 -26.47 -5.00
N ASP A 80 11.94 -27.38 -4.38
CA ASP A 80 12.75 -28.37 -5.10
C ASP A 80 11.83 -29.45 -5.70
N GLU A 81 11.24 -29.16 -6.86
CA GLU A 81 10.54 -30.14 -7.69
C GLU A 81 11.52 -30.85 -8.63
N GLY A 82 12.37 -31.73 -8.07
CA GLY A 82 12.91 -32.87 -8.83
C GLY A 82 14.39 -32.83 -9.26
N GLU A 83 15.00 -34.02 -9.05
CA GLU A 83 16.24 -34.63 -9.53
C GLU A 83 17.50 -33.76 -9.69
N GLU A 84 18.43 -34.01 -8.77
CA GLU A 84 19.84 -33.63 -8.81
C GLU A 84 20.49 -34.11 -10.13
N GLU A 85 20.46 -33.28 -11.16
CA GLU A 85 21.53 -33.33 -12.16
C GLU A 85 22.77 -32.71 -11.51
N ASP A 86 23.52 -33.57 -10.83
CA ASP A 86 24.92 -33.38 -10.44
C ASP A 86 25.79 -33.36 -11.71
N ALA A 87 25.42 -32.49 -12.67
CA ALA A 87 26.31 -32.08 -13.71
C ALA A 87 27.41 -31.31 -12.99
N PHE A 88 28.65 -31.79 -13.11
CA PHE A 88 29.86 -31.04 -12.84
C PHE A 88 29.79 -29.70 -13.60
N ARG A 89 29.12 -28.72 -13.01
CA ARG A 89 29.07 -27.37 -13.54
C ARG A 89 30.32 -26.69 -13.03
N GLU A 90 31.24 -26.33 -13.91
CA GLU A 90 32.37 -25.47 -13.55
C GLU A 90 31.87 -24.12 -13.00
N SER A 91 30.61 -23.75 -13.27
CA SER A 91 29.97 -22.53 -12.81
C SER A 91 29.41 -22.60 -11.38
N THR A 92 29.49 -21.48 -10.67
CA THR A 92 28.81 -21.23 -9.40
C THR A 92 27.33 -20.90 -9.62
N GLN A 93 26.51 -20.96 -8.56
CA GLN A 93 25.10 -20.55 -8.62
C GLN A 93 24.97 -19.10 -9.12
N THR A 94 25.86 -18.20 -8.67
CA THR A 94 25.92 -16.81 -9.12
C THR A 94 26.03 -16.68 -10.63
N HIS A 95 26.90 -17.48 -11.28
CA HIS A 95 27.07 -17.42 -12.73
C HIS A 95 25.82 -17.90 -13.48
N ILE A 96 25.16 -18.93 -12.96
CA ILE A 96 23.91 -19.45 -13.55
C ILE A 96 22.82 -18.36 -13.47
N ASP A 97 22.74 -17.67 -12.34
CA ASP A 97 21.74 -16.65 -12.05
C ASP A 97 21.95 -15.37 -12.86
N VAL A 98 23.18 -14.85 -12.90
CA VAL A 98 23.53 -13.63 -13.66
C VAL A 98 23.29 -13.80 -15.17
N LEU A 99 23.42 -15.02 -15.69
CA LEU A 99 23.17 -15.33 -17.10
C LEU A 99 21.71 -15.71 -17.39
N ASN A 100 20.85 -15.80 -16.38
CA ASN A 100 19.45 -16.16 -16.56
C ASN A 100 18.61 -14.94 -16.95
N ILE A 101 18.07 -14.99 -18.17
CA ILE A 101 17.27 -13.92 -18.77
C ILE A 101 15.77 -14.00 -18.43
N SER A 102 15.31 -15.03 -17.73
CA SER A 102 13.88 -15.29 -17.49
C SER A 102 13.21 -14.22 -16.64
N ASN A 103 14.00 -13.47 -15.87
CA ASN A 103 13.55 -12.40 -15.00
C ASN A 103 14.02 -11.01 -15.46
N ASP A 104 14.46 -10.88 -16.72
CA ASP A 104 14.83 -9.60 -17.32
C ASP A 104 13.67 -8.61 -17.28
N PHE A 105 14.01 -7.37 -16.95
CA PHE A 105 13.07 -6.25 -16.81
C PHE A 105 11.86 -6.52 -15.89
N LEU A 106 11.94 -7.48 -14.98
CA LEU A 106 10.89 -7.74 -14.01
C LEU A 106 10.69 -6.49 -13.12
N ARG A 107 9.43 -6.18 -12.83
CA ARG A 107 9.11 -5.15 -11.84
C ARG A 107 9.06 -5.80 -10.48
N VAL A 108 9.77 -5.20 -9.54
CA VAL A 108 9.76 -5.64 -8.16
C VAL A 108 9.57 -4.43 -7.25
N ASP A 109 8.63 -4.53 -6.32
CA ASP A 109 8.19 -3.39 -5.50
C ASP A 109 8.92 -3.31 -4.14
N GLY A 110 9.68 -4.34 -3.74
CA GLY A 110 10.50 -4.36 -2.52
C GLY A 110 11.91 -3.81 -2.71
N ASP A 111 12.44 -3.06 -1.73
CA ASP A 111 13.77 -2.45 -1.80
C ASP A 111 14.92 -3.46 -1.86
N HIS A 112 14.83 -4.57 -1.12
CA HIS A 112 15.81 -5.66 -1.17
C HIS A 112 15.81 -6.38 -2.53
N MET A 113 14.67 -6.39 -3.21
CA MET A 113 14.50 -7.09 -4.49
C MET A 113 15.08 -6.31 -5.68
N LYS A 114 15.61 -5.10 -5.45
CA LYS A 114 16.29 -4.30 -6.48
C LYS A 114 17.65 -4.89 -6.85
N ILE A 115 18.40 -5.43 -5.89
CA ILE A 115 19.68 -6.12 -6.15
C ILE A 115 19.44 -7.38 -6.98
N ALA A 116 18.43 -8.18 -6.58
CA ALA A 116 17.98 -9.34 -7.36
C ALA A 116 17.65 -8.94 -8.81
N LYS A 117 16.99 -7.80 -9.01
CA LYS A 117 16.70 -7.25 -10.33
C LYS A 117 17.95 -6.77 -11.09
N TYR A 118 18.90 -6.11 -10.44
CA TYR A 118 20.08 -5.55 -11.11
C TYR A 118 21.04 -6.63 -11.60
N TYR A 119 21.18 -7.72 -10.84
CA TYR A 119 22.17 -8.76 -11.11
C TYR A 119 21.58 -10.15 -11.38
N GLY A 120 20.26 -10.33 -11.31
CA GLY A 120 19.62 -11.62 -11.54
C GLY A 120 19.79 -12.64 -10.40
N LEU A 121 20.14 -12.21 -9.19
CA LEU A 121 20.53 -13.09 -8.09
C LEU A 121 19.34 -13.57 -7.26
N ARG A 122 19.27 -14.89 -6.97
CA ARG A 122 18.29 -15.47 -6.04
C ARG A 122 18.69 -15.42 -4.58
N GLU A 123 19.98 -15.27 -4.30
CA GLU A 123 20.55 -15.31 -2.95
C GLU A 123 21.79 -14.41 -2.90
N PHE A 124 21.87 -13.57 -1.87
CA PHE A 124 22.98 -12.62 -1.69
C PHE A 124 23.02 -12.09 -0.25
N ILE A 125 24.18 -11.57 0.15
CA ILE A 125 24.36 -10.82 1.40
C ILE A 125 24.68 -9.36 1.14
N VAL A 126 24.17 -8.47 1.96
CA VAL A 126 24.37 -7.00 1.85
C VAL A 126 24.84 -6.45 3.18
N LEU A 127 26.02 -5.86 3.18
CA LEU A 127 26.53 -5.05 4.28
C LEU A 127 26.11 -3.59 4.06
N ALA A 128 25.26 -3.07 4.95
CA ALA A 128 24.78 -1.70 4.90
C ALA A 128 25.05 -0.97 6.22
N PRO A 129 25.33 0.34 6.21
CA PRO A 129 25.49 1.11 7.45
C PRO A 129 24.15 1.21 8.23
N THR A 130 24.17 0.99 9.55
CA THR A 130 22.96 1.00 10.40
C THR A 130 22.42 2.42 10.62
N LYS A 131 23.32 3.40 10.69
CA LYS A 131 22.95 4.83 10.74
C LYS A 131 22.84 5.38 9.32
N ARG A 132 22.09 6.48 9.12
CA ARG A 132 22.08 7.26 7.86
C ARG A 132 23.43 7.96 7.60
N MET A 133 24.54 7.29 7.86
CA MET A 133 25.88 7.73 7.52
C MET A 133 26.22 7.11 6.17
N ALA A 134 26.26 7.94 5.14
CA ALA A 134 26.63 7.53 3.80
C ALA A 134 28.12 7.18 3.73
N ILE A 135 28.46 6.06 3.10
CA ILE A 135 29.85 5.67 2.83
C ILE A 135 30.19 6.19 1.43
N THR A 136 30.59 7.45 1.35
CA THR A 136 30.88 8.11 0.08
C THR A 136 32.32 7.92 -0.40
N ASP A 137 33.22 7.58 0.53
CA ASP A 137 34.64 7.39 0.28
C ASP A 137 34.93 6.04 -0.41
N GLU A 138 35.59 6.10 -1.56
CA GLU A 138 35.91 4.92 -2.38
C GLU A 138 36.90 3.99 -1.66
N THR A 139 37.85 4.54 -0.91
CA THR A 139 38.83 3.73 -0.16
C THR A 139 38.15 2.92 0.93
N ARG A 140 37.25 3.52 1.71
CA ARG A 140 36.44 2.80 2.72
C ARG A 140 35.58 1.70 2.09
N LEU A 141 34.93 1.98 0.95
CA LEU A 141 34.17 0.95 0.24
C LEU A 141 35.06 -0.22 -0.20
N LYS A 142 36.26 0.09 -0.72
CA LYS A 142 37.25 -0.92 -1.12
C LYS A 142 37.77 -1.75 0.06
N ILE A 143 37.90 -1.15 1.25
CA ILE A 143 38.26 -1.88 2.48
C ILE A 143 37.12 -2.83 2.89
N LEU A 144 35.88 -2.36 2.88
CA LEU A 144 34.72 -3.18 3.26
C LEU A 144 34.50 -4.35 2.29
N ILE A 145 34.57 -4.11 0.98
CA ILE A 145 34.47 -5.19 0.00
C ILE A 145 35.64 -6.16 0.15
N GLY A 146 36.86 -5.67 0.36
CA GLY A 146 38.03 -6.53 0.63
C GLY A 146 37.85 -7.38 1.88
N SER A 147 37.23 -6.84 2.93
CA SER A 147 36.91 -7.56 4.17
C SER A 147 35.90 -8.68 3.91
N LEU A 148 34.84 -8.40 3.15
CA LEU A 148 33.87 -9.42 2.72
C LEU A 148 34.51 -10.48 1.82
N THR A 149 35.42 -10.10 0.92
CA THR A 149 36.13 -11.04 0.05
C THR A 149 36.95 -12.03 0.87
N ILE A 150 37.70 -11.54 1.87
CA ILE A 150 38.52 -12.38 2.74
C ILE A 150 37.62 -13.32 3.54
N ALA A 151 36.58 -12.77 4.19
CA ALA A 151 35.64 -13.56 4.98
C ALA A 151 34.94 -14.64 4.15
N ALA A 152 34.43 -14.29 2.96
CA ALA A 152 33.77 -15.24 2.06
C ALA A 152 34.71 -16.35 1.61
N ASN A 153 35.96 -16.03 1.27
CA ASN A 153 36.96 -17.01 0.87
C ASN A 153 37.36 -17.93 2.04
N ASN A 154 37.56 -17.38 3.23
CA ASN A 154 37.91 -18.15 4.44
C ASN A 154 36.77 -19.08 4.88
N ALA A 155 35.52 -18.60 4.80
CA ALA A 155 34.33 -19.39 5.11
C ALA A 155 33.95 -20.38 3.99
N ASN A 156 34.59 -20.31 2.82
CA ASN A 156 34.19 -21.03 1.59
C ASN A 156 32.73 -20.73 1.19
N CYS A 157 32.33 -19.47 1.30
CA CYS A 157 31.01 -18.96 0.97
C CYS A 157 30.98 -18.46 -0.49
N GLU A 158 30.24 -19.16 -1.36
CA GLU A 158 30.11 -18.79 -2.78
C GLU A 158 29.04 -17.70 -3.04
N ILE A 159 28.26 -17.36 -2.00
CA ILE A 159 27.14 -16.41 -2.11
C ILE A 159 27.66 -15.00 -2.40
N PRO A 160 27.06 -14.27 -3.36
CA PRO A 160 27.42 -12.89 -3.63
C PRO A 160 27.32 -12.00 -2.40
N ALA A 161 28.41 -11.30 -2.09
CA ALA A 161 28.52 -10.36 -0.99
C ALA A 161 28.64 -8.93 -1.50
N LEU A 162 27.73 -8.06 -1.09
CA LEU A 162 27.63 -6.68 -1.54
C LEU A 162 27.80 -5.70 -0.37
N VAL A 163 28.41 -4.56 -0.65
CA VAL A 163 28.45 -3.40 0.25
C VAL A 163 27.58 -2.30 -0.32
N GLN A 164 26.66 -1.77 0.48
CA GLN A 164 25.92 -0.58 0.13
C GLN A 164 26.77 0.67 0.39
N GLY A 165 27.00 1.44 -0.67
CA GLY A 165 27.75 2.69 -0.61
C GLY A 165 26.90 3.91 -0.93
N GLN A 166 27.54 5.08 -0.82
CA GLN A 166 26.94 6.38 -1.06
C GLN A 166 25.70 6.63 -0.19
N GLU A 167 24.81 7.53 -0.62
CA GLU A 167 23.55 7.78 0.09
C GLU A 167 22.57 6.62 -0.10
N LEU A 168 21.80 6.25 0.93
CA LEU A 168 20.86 5.12 0.89
C LEU A 168 19.85 5.21 -0.27
N TRP A 169 19.41 6.44 -0.60
CA TRP A 169 18.47 6.69 -1.70
C TRP A 169 19.07 6.47 -3.09
N GLN A 170 20.40 6.49 -3.23
CA GLN A 170 21.11 6.28 -4.49
C GLN A 170 21.21 4.80 -4.85
N GLN A 171 20.98 3.90 -3.88
CA GLN A 171 20.93 2.45 -4.09
C GLN A 171 22.19 1.93 -4.81
N PHE A 172 23.36 2.44 -4.38
CA PHE A 172 24.64 2.10 -4.97
C PHE A 172 25.25 0.90 -4.24
N TYR A 173 25.62 -0.13 -4.99
CA TYR A 173 26.22 -1.35 -4.44
C TYR A 173 27.48 -1.73 -5.20
N LEU A 174 28.46 -2.27 -4.47
CA LEU A 174 29.61 -2.96 -5.03
C LEU A 174 29.63 -4.36 -4.45
N GLY A 175 29.82 -5.37 -5.29
CA GLY A 175 29.73 -6.75 -4.85
C GLY A 175 30.77 -7.66 -5.44
N ILE A 176 30.90 -8.83 -4.81
CA ILE A 176 31.81 -9.89 -5.22
C ILE A 176 31.18 -11.25 -4.95
N SER A 177 31.47 -12.22 -5.81
CA SER A 177 31.25 -13.65 -5.55
C SER A 177 32.55 -14.38 -5.85
N VAL A 178 33.01 -15.19 -4.90
CA VAL A 178 34.23 -16.00 -5.02
C VAL A 178 33.81 -17.45 -4.91
N GLY A 179 34.17 -18.29 -5.87
CA GLY A 179 33.84 -19.71 -5.83
C GLY A 179 34.42 -20.46 -7.00
N ARG A 180 34.72 -21.75 -6.79
CA ARG A 180 35.20 -22.69 -7.83
C ARG A 180 36.38 -22.16 -8.67
N GLY A 181 37.31 -21.43 -8.05
CA GLY A 181 38.49 -20.88 -8.72
C GLY A 181 38.22 -19.63 -9.57
N THR A 182 37.04 -19.03 -9.44
CA THR A 182 36.63 -17.82 -10.16
C THR A 182 36.21 -16.72 -9.19
N MET A 183 36.36 -15.48 -9.64
CA MET A 183 35.98 -14.29 -8.89
C MET A 183 35.20 -13.36 -9.81
N SER A 184 33.96 -13.09 -9.42
CA SER A 184 33.02 -12.27 -10.19
C SER A 184 32.74 -10.96 -9.48
N HIS A 185 32.96 -9.85 -10.18
CA HIS A 185 32.68 -8.51 -9.69
C HIS A 185 31.28 -8.04 -10.10
N LEU A 186 30.52 -7.55 -9.12
CA LEU A 186 29.18 -7.00 -9.28
C LEU A 186 29.26 -5.49 -9.03
N ASP A 187 29.82 -4.76 -9.99
CA ASP A 187 30.10 -3.33 -9.83
C ASP A 187 28.97 -2.46 -10.39
N MET A 188 28.50 -1.49 -9.59
CA MET A 188 27.69 -0.39 -10.11
C MET A 188 28.56 0.80 -10.49
N VAL A 189 28.18 1.46 -11.59
CA VAL A 189 28.75 2.75 -11.99
C VAL A 189 27.65 3.79 -11.96
N HIS A 190 27.80 4.81 -11.11
CA HIS A 190 26.85 5.91 -11.01
C HIS A 190 27.35 7.11 -11.82
N LEU A 191 26.65 7.45 -12.89
CA LEU A 191 26.99 8.58 -13.76
C LEU A 191 26.04 9.75 -13.52
N LYS A 192 26.57 10.93 -13.21
CA LYS A 192 25.77 12.16 -13.04
C LYS A 192 25.07 12.59 -14.34
N LYS A 193 25.69 12.31 -15.49
CA LYS A 193 25.17 12.58 -16.82
C LYS A 193 25.52 11.42 -17.73
N THR A 194 24.57 10.96 -18.54
CA THR A 194 24.82 9.94 -19.55
C THR A 194 25.74 10.49 -20.64
N PRO A 195 26.94 9.91 -20.85
CA PRO A 195 27.83 10.28 -21.94
C PRO A 195 27.10 10.12 -23.30
N PRO A 196 27.37 10.99 -24.30
CA PRO A 196 26.68 10.92 -25.59
C PRO A 196 26.77 9.54 -26.25
N HIS A 197 27.96 8.91 -26.21
CA HIS A 197 28.21 7.57 -26.76
C HIS A 197 27.59 6.43 -25.93
N CYS A 198 26.89 6.69 -24.83
CA CYS A 198 26.16 5.69 -24.05
C CYS A 198 24.64 5.92 -24.07
N ARG A 199 24.15 6.82 -24.92
CA ARG A 199 22.71 7.13 -25.02
C ARG A 199 21.94 6.14 -25.90
N HIS A 200 22.63 5.48 -26.82
CA HIS A 200 22.06 4.58 -27.81
C HIS A 200 22.72 3.20 -27.73
N LEU A 201 21.98 2.18 -28.16
CA LEU A 201 22.42 0.79 -28.16
C LEU A 201 23.76 0.60 -28.86
N THR A 202 23.97 1.23 -30.03
CA THR A 202 25.22 1.12 -30.80
C THR A 202 26.44 1.47 -29.95
N GLY A 203 26.35 2.53 -29.15
CA GLY A 203 27.45 2.98 -28.32
C GLY A 203 27.65 2.14 -27.06
N LEU A 204 26.56 1.62 -26.47
CA LEU A 204 26.62 0.66 -25.37
C LEU A 204 27.25 -0.67 -25.82
N LEU A 205 26.90 -1.17 -27.01
CA LEU A 205 27.51 -2.36 -27.61
C LEU A 205 29.00 -2.16 -27.88
N ALA A 206 29.40 -0.99 -28.38
CA ALA A 206 30.80 -0.66 -28.59
C ALA A 206 31.60 -0.69 -27.28
N LEU A 207 31.06 -0.09 -26.21
CA LEU A 207 31.67 -0.11 -24.88
C LEU A 207 31.78 -1.53 -24.32
N PHE A 208 30.72 -2.33 -24.44
CA PHE A 208 30.70 -3.72 -24.01
C PHE A 208 31.79 -4.54 -24.74
N LYS A 209 31.81 -4.48 -26.07
CA LYS A 209 32.81 -5.18 -26.89
C LYS A 209 34.23 -4.72 -26.60
N GLN A 210 34.44 -3.42 -26.39
CA GLN A 210 35.76 -2.91 -26.03
C GLN A 210 36.23 -3.50 -24.70
N LYS A 211 35.36 -3.54 -23.67
CA LYS A 211 35.71 -4.10 -22.35
C LYS A 211 36.06 -5.58 -22.46
N VAL A 212 35.22 -6.37 -23.13
CA VAL A 212 35.45 -7.81 -23.29
C VAL A 212 36.67 -8.12 -24.16
N ASN A 213 36.89 -7.38 -25.26
CA ASN A 213 38.05 -7.59 -26.13
C ASN A 213 39.36 -7.20 -25.45
N ASN A 214 39.37 -6.11 -24.68
CA ASN A 214 40.57 -5.67 -23.95
C ASN A 214 41.04 -6.71 -22.94
N ASP A 215 40.10 -7.35 -22.23
CA ASP A 215 40.41 -8.26 -21.13
C ASP A 215 40.62 -9.71 -21.59
N CYS A 216 40.00 -10.12 -22.71
CA CYS A 216 39.93 -11.53 -23.10
C CYS A 216 40.62 -11.85 -24.45
N GLY A 217 40.78 -10.88 -25.35
CA GLY A 217 41.39 -11.10 -26.68
C GLY A 217 40.62 -12.05 -27.61
N ILE A 218 39.39 -12.42 -27.27
CA ILE A 218 38.53 -13.34 -28.02
C ILE A 218 37.69 -12.57 -29.04
N ARG A 219 37.51 -13.15 -30.23
CA ARG A 219 36.55 -12.63 -31.21
C ARG A 219 35.13 -12.96 -30.77
N LEU A 220 34.35 -11.92 -30.48
CA LEU A 220 32.97 -12.08 -30.05
C LEU A 220 32.04 -12.50 -31.20
N GLU A 221 31.15 -13.45 -30.91
CA GLU A 221 29.95 -13.69 -31.70
C GLU A 221 29.00 -12.49 -31.62
N PRO A 222 27.99 -12.39 -32.51
CA PRO A 222 26.98 -11.35 -32.42
C PRO A 222 26.34 -11.33 -31.03
N VAL A 223 26.41 -10.17 -30.36
CA VAL A 223 25.87 -9.99 -29.02
C VAL A 223 24.34 -10.03 -29.07
N MET A 224 23.74 -10.82 -28.18
CA MET A 224 22.30 -10.79 -27.95
C MET A 224 21.97 -9.68 -26.96
N VAL A 225 20.98 -8.86 -27.28
CA VAL A 225 20.58 -7.73 -26.46
C VAL A 225 19.08 -7.67 -26.31
N SER A 226 18.62 -7.29 -25.13
CA SER A 226 17.22 -6.97 -24.88
C SER A 226 17.10 -5.46 -24.66
N VAL A 227 16.10 -4.83 -25.27
CA VAL A 227 15.87 -3.38 -25.14
C VAL A 227 14.46 -3.14 -24.64
N ARG A 228 14.31 -2.22 -23.68
CA ARG A 228 13.01 -1.75 -23.20
C ARG A 228 12.97 -0.24 -23.17
N PHE A 229 12.00 0.35 -23.85
CA PHE A 229 11.67 1.76 -23.69
C PHE A 229 10.61 1.91 -22.60
N SER A 230 10.75 2.97 -21.82
CA SER A 230 9.87 3.29 -20.68
C SER A 230 9.27 4.67 -20.89
N TYR A 231 7.96 4.72 -21.07
CA TYR A 231 7.18 5.94 -21.23
C TYR A 231 6.43 6.21 -19.94
N LEU A 232 6.65 7.38 -19.35
CA LEU A 232 5.96 7.81 -18.15
C LEU A 232 4.97 8.91 -18.50
N LEU A 233 3.69 8.62 -18.27
CA LEU A 233 2.63 9.60 -18.32
C LEU A 233 2.35 10.05 -16.88
N LYS A 234 2.72 11.29 -16.58
CA LYS A 234 2.40 11.97 -15.30
C LYS A 234 1.14 12.80 -15.49
N ASP A 235 0.34 12.90 -14.42
CA ASP A 235 -0.78 13.84 -14.31
C ASP A 235 -1.74 13.81 -15.52
N TRP A 236 -2.32 12.64 -15.82
CA TRP A 236 -3.32 12.51 -16.89
C TRP A 236 -4.73 12.94 -16.49
N THR A 237 -4.88 13.46 -15.27
CA THR A 237 -6.12 13.94 -14.65
C THR A 237 -6.69 15.20 -15.32
N SER A 238 -6.06 15.70 -16.39
CA SER A 238 -6.63 16.71 -17.29
C SER A 238 -7.87 16.21 -18.04
N HIS A 239 -8.16 14.91 -17.97
CA HIS A 239 -9.41 14.33 -18.47
C HIS A 239 -10.41 14.27 -17.32
N THR A 240 -11.65 14.70 -17.61
CA THR A 240 -12.78 14.64 -16.69
C THR A 240 -12.90 13.24 -16.11
N TRP A 241 -12.77 13.13 -14.78
CA TRP A 241 -13.12 11.91 -14.07
C TRP A 241 -14.52 11.48 -14.50
N THR A 242 -14.68 10.20 -14.82
CA THR A 242 -15.88 9.69 -15.50
C THR A 242 -17.10 9.65 -14.59
N GLN A 243 -16.90 9.79 -13.29
CA GLN A 243 -17.98 10.06 -12.36
C GLN A 243 -18.16 11.57 -12.27
N GLU A 244 -19.35 12.03 -12.62
CA GLU A 244 -19.80 13.35 -12.21
C GLU A 244 -19.62 13.45 -10.69
N PRO A 245 -18.96 14.52 -10.19
CA PRO A 245 -18.89 14.74 -8.76
C PRO A 245 -20.32 14.68 -8.21
N PRO A 246 -20.55 14.09 -7.03
CA PRO A 246 -21.84 14.19 -6.36
C PRO A 246 -22.26 15.67 -6.35
N ASP A 247 -23.53 15.95 -6.63
CA ASP A 247 -24.01 17.33 -6.60
C ASP A 247 -23.88 17.89 -5.18
N PHE A 248 -22.86 18.72 -4.95
CA PHE A 248 -22.57 19.31 -3.65
C PHE A 248 -23.46 20.54 -3.36
N ASP A 249 -24.25 21.02 -4.34
CA ASP A 249 -25.27 22.06 -4.09
C ASP A 249 -26.40 21.52 -3.17
N PHE A 250 -26.45 20.20 -2.96
CA PHE A 250 -27.23 19.54 -1.90
C PHE A 250 -26.99 20.11 -0.49
N MET A 251 -25.81 20.71 -0.22
CA MET A 251 -25.33 21.04 1.13
C MET A 251 -25.25 22.53 1.45
N GLN A 252 -25.50 23.43 0.47
CA GLN A 252 -25.49 24.89 0.70
C GLN A 252 -26.86 25.48 1.07
N GLY A 253 -27.86 24.64 1.32
CA GLY A 253 -29.01 25.03 2.13
C GLY A 253 -30.24 25.56 1.38
N GLU A 254 -30.44 25.27 0.09
CA GLU A 254 -31.68 25.71 -0.57
C GLU A 254 -32.65 24.61 -1.04
N THR A 255 -32.24 23.36 -1.29
CA THR A 255 -33.22 22.28 -1.54
C THR A 255 -32.66 20.88 -1.29
N VAL A 256 -33.07 20.24 -0.20
CA VAL A 256 -32.93 18.78 -0.03
C VAL A 256 -33.86 18.09 -1.02
N GLY A 257 -33.29 17.58 -2.13
CA GLY A 257 -33.99 16.72 -3.06
C GLY A 257 -34.26 15.35 -2.44
N VAL A 258 -35.54 15.01 -2.21
CA VAL A 258 -35.97 13.74 -1.58
C VAL A 258 -35.55 12.48 -2.37
N ALA A 259 -35.18 12.63 -3.65
CA ALA A 259 -34.71 11.54 -4.51
C ALA A 259 -33.25 11.10 -4.23
N GLU A 260 -32.46 11.89 -3.48
CA GLU A 260 -31.03 11.64 -3.24
C GLU A 260 -30.71 11.14 -1.82
N LEU A 261 -31.64 11.29 -0.87
CA LEU A 261 -31.53 10.75 0.50
C LEU A 261 -31.42 9.22 0.58
N GLY A 262 -31.78 8.51 -0.49
CA GLY A 262 -31.68 7.05 -0.60
C GLY A 262 -30.35 6.56 -1.20
N LYS A 263 -29.37 7.43 -1.44
CA LYS A 263 -28.11 7.04 -2.12
C LYS A 263 -26.88 7.50 -1.34
N LEU A 264 -26.01 6.55 -1.01
CA LEU A 264 -24.67 6.88 -0.49
C LEU A 264 -23.72 7.22 -1.65
N PRO A 265 -22.85 8.23 -1.49
CA PRO A 265 -21.90 8.58 -2.52
C PRO A 265 -20.84 7.48 -2.64
N PHE A 266 -20.50 7.09 -3.87
CA PHE A 266 -19.54 6.01 -4.15
C PHE A 266 -18.49 6.48 -5.15
N GLY A 267 -17.24 6.08 -4.93
CA GLY A 267 -16.11 6.42 -5.79
C GLY A 267 -15.09 7.33 -5.12
N ALA A 268 -14.06 7.68 -5.89
CA ALA A 268 -13.03 8.62 -5.49
C ALA A 268 -13.38 10.03 -5.97
N THR A 269 -13.00 11.05 -5.19
CA THR A 269 -13.24 12.46 -5.57
C THR A 269 -12.38 12.91 -6.76
N PHE A 270 -11.27 12.22 -6.98
CA PHE A 270 -10.34 12.41 -8.09
C PHE A 270 -9.93 11.05 -8.65
N ASP A 271 -9.33 11.04 -9.84
CA ASP A 271 -8.74 9.81 -10.40
C ASP A 271 -7.70 9.24 -9.41
N PRO A 272 -7.89 8.00 -8.90
CA PRO A 272 -6.95 7.39 -7.99
C PRO A 272 -5.65 6.96 -8.69
N VAL A 273 -5.56 7.06 -10.02
CA VAL A 273 -4.34 6.79 -10.78
C VAL A 273 -3.45 8.03 -10.81
N GLY A 274 -2.24 7.92 -10.22
CA GLY A 274 -1.26 9.00 -10.21
C GLY A 274 -0.24 8.94 -11.36
N GLU A 275 0.17 7.73 -11.77
CA GLU A 275 1.12 7.55 -12.86
C GLU A 275 0.75 6.33 -13.72
N LEU A 276 0.83 6.46 -15.05
CA LEU A 276 0.85 5.34 -15.98
C LEU A 276 2.25 5.21 -16.58
N LYS A 277 2.84 4.02 -16.48
CA LYS A 277 4.09 3.65 -17.13
C LYS A 277 3.80 2.63 -18.21
N LEU A 278 4.13 2.96 -19.46
CA LEU A 278 4.06 2.03 -20.58
C LEU A 278 5.48 1.58 -20.93
N PHE A 279 5.64 0.28 -21.16
CA PHE A 279 6.89 -0.32 -21.57
C PHE A 279 6.72 -1.05 -22.90
N THR A 280 7.62 -0.78 -23.83
CA THR A 280 7.74 -1.51 -25.09
C THR A 280 9.08 -2.24 -25.09
N THR A 281 9.04 -3.56 -25.24
CA THR A 281 10.20 -4.44 -25.02
C THR A 281 10.49 -5.27 -26.25
N TRP A 282 11.78 -5.37 -26.56
CA TRP A 282 12.37 -6.23 -27.57
C TRP A 282 13.32 -7.21 -26.87
N PRO A 283 12.85 -8.41 -26.52
CA PRO A 283 13.69 -9.39 -25.84
C PRO A 283 14.64 -10.08 -26.83
N GLN A 284 15.87 -10.34 -26.39
CA GLN A 284 16.84 -11.24 -27.05
C GLN A 284 16.96 -11.04 -28.57
N MET A 285 17.31 -9.84 -28.99
CA MET A 285 17.63 -9.55 -30.38
C MET A 285 19.12 -9.64 -30.62
N ALA A 286 19.53 -10.21 -31.76
CA ALA A 286 20.92 -10.14 -32.18
C ALA A 286 21.26 -8.69 -32.61
N GLU A 287 22.44 -8.21 -32.21
CA GLU A 287 22.89 -6.84 -32.46
C GLU A 287 22.92 -6.42 -33.94
N ASN A 288 22.97 -7.38 -34.87
CA ASN A 288 22.98 -7.14 -36.30
C ASN A 288 21.58 -7.00 -36.92
N VAL A 289 20.53 -7.22 -36.13
CA VAL A 289 19.13 -7.14 -36.57
C VAL A 289 18.53 -5.76 -36.29
N VAL A 290 19.13 -4.99 -35.39
CA VAL A 290 18.62 -3.69 -34.94
C VAL A 290 19.70 -2.63 -34.96
N ILE A 291 19.37 -1.48 -35.51
CA ILE A 291 20.19 -0.29 -35.44
C ILE A 291 19.50 0.69 -34.49
N ASP A 292 20.21 1.14 -33.46
CA ASP A 292 19.81 2.27 -32.63
C ASP A 292 21.03 3.16 -32.37
N SER A 293 21.00 4.34 -32.99
CA SER A 293 22.06 5.33 -33.07
C SER A 293 21.48 6.74 -32.89
N GLU A 294 22.34 7.74 -32.73
CA GLU A 294 21.90 9.14 -32.60
C GLU A 294 21.12 9.65 -33.82
N SER A 295 21.46 9.17 -35.02
CA SER A 295 20.84 9.60 -36.28
C SER A 295 19.63 8.76 -36.70
N PHE A 296 19.54 7.52 -36.24
CA PHE A 296 18.56 6.55 -36.74
C PHE A 296 18.31 5.41 -35.74
N THR A 297 17.05 4.98 -35.64
CA THR A 297 16.64 3.86 -34.77
C THR A 297 15.55 3.01 -35.44
N ASP A 298 15.73 1.69 -35.44
CA ASP A 298 14.72 0.69 -35.86
C ASP A 298 13.72 0.36 -34.73
N LEU A 299 13.98 0.85 -33.51
CA LEU A 299 13.19 0.56 -32.32
C LEU A 299 11.91 1.42 -32.27
N GLU A 300 11.00 1.20 -33.20
CA GLU A 300 9.71 1.87 -33.20
C GLU A 300 8.77 1.24 -32.16
N PRO A 301 8.30 1.99 -31.14
CA PRO A 301 7.49 1.42 -30.05
C PRO A 301 6.24 0.68 -30.53
N GLN A 302 5.66 1.11 -31.65
CA GLN A 302 4.49 0.49 -32.29
C GLN A 302 4.75 -0.94 -32.79
N LEU A 303 6.00 -1.24 -33.12
CA LEU A 303 6.46 -2.53 -33.66
C LEU A 303 7.08 -3.42 -32.59
N ALA A 304 7.09 -2.99 -31.33
CA ALA A 304 7.67 -3.79 -30.25
C ALA A 304 6.87 -5.09 -30.02
N PRO A 305 7.55 -6.25 -29.87
CA PRO A 305 6.88 -7.53 -29.71
C PRO A 305 6.14 -7.66 -28.38
N GLU A 306 6.62 -6.99 -27.33
CA GLU A 306 6.05 -7.07 -26.00
C GLU A 306 5.69 -5.70 -25.45
N TRP A 307 4.45 -5.58 -24.96
CA TRP A 307 3.93 -4.38 -24.32
C TRP A 307 3.53 -4.72 -22.90
N SER A 308 3.91 -3.86 -21.95
CA SER A 308 3.41 -3.96 -20.58
C SER A 308 3.10 -2.57 -20.05
N ALA A 309 2.05 -2.48 -19.24
CA ALA A 309 1.61 -1.23 -18.63
C ALA A 309 1.54 -1.38 -17.11
N VAL A 310 1.85 -0.31 -16.42
CA VAL A 310 1.90 -0.23 -14.98
C VAL A 310 1.16 1.01 -14.54
N VAL A 311 0.15 0.79 -13.69
CA VAL A 311 -0.57 1.84 -13.01
C VAL A 311 0.00 1.98 -11.60
N LYS A 312 0.36 3.20 -11.21
CA LYS A 312 0.69 3.53 -9.83
C LYS A 312 -0.47 4.36 -9.27
N MET A 313 -1.17 3.77 -8.31
CA MET A 313 -2.22 4.45 -7.58
C MET A 313 -1.64 5.52 -6.66
N ILE A 314 -2.42 6.58 -6.43
CA ILE A 314 -2.16 7.59 -5.41
C ILE A 314 -2.29 6.91 -4.04
N PRO A 315 -1.35 7.13 -3.11
CA PRO A 315 -1.49 6.61 -1.75
C PRO A 315 -2.68 7.28 -1.07
N SER A 316 -3.60 6.47 -0.53
CA SER A 316 -4.79 6.93 0.20
C SER A 316 -5.66 7.91 -0.62
N PRO A 317 -6.30 7.45 -1.72
CA PRO A 317 -7.23 8.30 -2.44
C PRO A 317 -8.42 8.69 -1.55
N ALA A 318 -8.91 9.93 -1.70
CA ALA A 318 -10.11 10.38 -1.03
C ALA A 318 -11.33 9.67 -1.64
N CYS A 319 -11.89 8.73 -0.88
CA CYS A 319 -12.98 7.86 -1.31
C CYS A 319 -14.24 8.20 -0.53
N LEU A 320 -15.28 8.62 -1.23
CA LEU A 320 -16.52 9.16 -0.65
C LEU A 320 -17.18 8.16 0.31
N LEU A 321 -17.51 6.94 -0.15
CA LEU A 321 -18.10 5.91 0.72
C LEU A 321 -17.16 5.50 1.86
N GLY A 322 -15.85 5.52 1.59
CA GLY A 322 -14.83 5.18 2.58
C GLY A 322 -14.85 6.12 3.78
N GLU A 323 -15.07 7.42 3.55
CA GLU A 323 -15.19 8.42 4.61
C GLU A 323 -16.45 8.19 5.46
N TYR A 324 -17.60 7.94 4.84
CA TYR A 324 -18.85 7.60 5.54
C TYR A 324 -18.68 6.36 6.43
N LEU A 325 -18.05 5.30 5.92
CA LEU A 325 -17.80 4.07 6.68
C LEU A 325 -16.79 4.29 7.82
N THR A 326 -15.78 5.13 7.60
CA THR A 326 -14.79 5.47 8.63
C THR A 326 -15.44 6.21 9.80
N ASP A 327 -16.31 7.18 9.51
CA ASP A 327 -17.07 7.90 10.53
C ASP A 327 -18.04 7.00 11.27
N PHE A 328 -18.69 6.07 10.56
CA PHE A 328 -19.54 5.05 11.19
C PHE A 328 -18.75 4.14 12.14
N LEU A 329 -17.55 3.70 11.75
CA LEU A 329 -16.67 2.93 12.64
C LEU A 329 -16.21 3.75 13.85
N ALA A 330 -15.97 5.04 13.68
CA ALA A 330 -15.66 5.94 14.79
C ALA A 330 -16.85 6.07 15.76
N LEU A 331 -18.08 6.14 15.25
CA LEU A 331 -19.30 6.16 16.05
C LEU A 331 -19.51 4.89 16.87
N CYS A 332 -19.27 3.71 16.29
CA CYS A 332 -19.41 2.43 17.00
C CYS A 332 -18.53 2.37 18.27
N ASN A 333 -17.46 3.17 18.32
CA ASN A 333 -16.56 3.27 19.45
C ASN A 333 -16.85 4.47 20.37
N ASN A 334 -17.90 5.25 20.11
CA ASN A 334 -18.24 6.43 20.90
C ASN A 334 -19.07 6.04 22.14
N PRO A 335 -18.58 6.27 23.37
CA PRO A 335 -19.28 5.87 24.60
C PRO A 335 -20.33 6.89 25.08
N ARG A 336 -20.46 8.05 24.42
CA ARG A 336 -21.32 9.14 24.90
C ARG A 336 -22.80 8.77 24.82
N SER A 337 -23.56 9.14 25.85
CA SER A 337 -25.01 8.93 25.88
C SER A 337 -25.77 10.03 25.12
N LEU A 338 -27.03 9.76 24.74
CA LEU A 338 -27.90 10.77 24.10
C LEU A 338 -28.04 12.04 24.95
N VAL A 339 -28.10 11.90 26.28
CA VAL A 339 -28.21 13.02 27.22
C VAL A 339 -26.92 13.84 27.26
N GLU A 340 -25.76 13.18 27.21
CA GLU A 340 -24.47 13.88 27.12
C GLU A 340 -24.30 14.65 25.81
N MET A 341 -24.94 14.19 24.73
CA MET A 341 -24.79 14.78 23.39
C MET A 341 -25.80 15.88 23.09
N LEU A 342 -27.03 15.75 23.60
CA LEU A 342 -28.17 16.62 23.29
C LEU A 342 -28.69 17.40 24.51
N GLY A 343 -28.11 17.17 25.69
CA GLY A 343 -28.49 17.79 26.96
C GLY A 343 -29.75 17.20 27.61
N ASP A 344 -30.17 17.81 28.71
CA ASP A 344 -31.29 17.34 29.55
C ASP A 344 -32.64 17.30 28.81
N ALA A 345 -32.79 18.04 27.71
CA ALA A 345 -33.98 17.96 26.86
C ALA A 345 -34.13 16.59 26.18
N ALA A 346 -33.02 15.86 25.99
CA ALA A 346 -33.01 14.49 25.48
C ALA A 346 -33.08 13.41 26.58
N ALA A 347 -33.06 13.79 27.85
CA ALA A 347 -33.25 12.88 28.98
C ALA A 347 -34.70 12.39 29.02
N TYR A 348 -34.96 11.27 28.35
CA TYR A 348 -36.14 10.48 28.62
C TYR A 348 -35.97 9.83 29.98
N MET A 349 -36.69 10.36 30.97
CA MET A 349 -36.97 9.87 32.32
C MET A 349 -36.52 10.85 33.42
N ASP A 350 -37.36 11.86 33.72
CA ASP A 350 -37.73 12.15 35.12
C ASP A 350 -38.97 13.05 35.25
N ASN A 351 -40.12 12.62 34.70
CA ASN A 351 -41.40 13.23 35.06
C ASN A 351 -42.47 12.15 35.23
N SER A 352 -42.18 11.22 36.15
CA SER A 352 -43.13 10.24 36.68
C SER A 352 -44.44 10.90 37.16
N ASP A 353 -44.40 12.17 37.56
CA ASP A 353 -45.59 12.94 37.99
C ASP A 353 -46.54 13.33 36.83
N GLN A 354 -46.06 13.44 35.59
CA GLN A 354 -46.90 13.78 34.44
C GLN A 354 -47.65 12.57 33.85
N LEU A 355 -47.09 11.37 33.98
CA LEU A 355 -47.71 10.12 33.50
C LEU A 355 -48.92 9.72 34.36
N LEU A 356 -48.85 9.88 35.68
CA LEU A 356 -50.00 9.64 36.55
C LEU A 356 -51.11 10.66 36.33
N SER A 357 -50.77 11.95 36.21
CA SER A 357 -51.74 13.03 35.98
C SER A 357 -52.46 12.91 34.63
N SER A 358 -51.75 12.48 33.57
CA SER A 358 -52.33 12.27 32.24
C SER A 358 -53.16 10.97 32.12
N ALA A 359 -52.79 9.91 32.87
CA ALA A 359 -53.58 8.69 32.97
C ALA A 359 -54.92 8.92 33.67
N PHE A 360 -54.95 9.73 34.75
CA PHE A 360 -56.20 10.11 35.42
C PHE A 360 -57.07 11.03 34.55
N ASN A 361 -56.48 11.99 33.85
CA ASN A 361 -57.22 12.87 32.93
C ASN A 361 -57.90 12.09 31.79
N ARG A 362 -57.27 11.02 31.27
CA ARG A 362 -57.89 10.09 30.30
C ARG A 362 -59.00 9.24 30.89
N LEU A 363 -58.97 8.96 32.19
CA LEU A 363 -60.03 8.21 32.89
C LEU A 363 -61.22 9.10 33.29
N THR A 364 -61.03 10.41 33.38
CA THR A 364 -62.05 11.39 33.78
C THR A 364 -62.63 12.22 32.64
N GLU A 365 -62.12 12.08 31.40
CA GLU A 365 -62.69 12.78 30.25
C GLU A 365 -64.09 12.24 29.90
N SER A 366 -65.10 13.10 30.04
CA SER A 366 -66.49 12.82 29.65
C SER A 366 -66.61 12.56 28.15
N SER A 367 -67.33 11.50 27.79
CA SER A 367 -67.55 11.00 26.42
C SER A 367 -68.46 11.89 25.56
N ILE A 368 -68.07 13.15 25.32
CA ILE A 368 -68.74 14.02 24.34
C ILE A 368 -67.66 14.70 23.48
N PRO A 369 -67.63 14.46 22.16
CA PRO A 369 -66.63 15.08 21.29
C PRO A 369 -67.01 16.54 21.04
N THR A 370 -66.22 17.47 21.55
CA THR A 370 -66.36 18.90 21.22
C THR A 370 -65.65 19.20 19.90
N ILE A 371 -66.28 20.07 19.10
CA ILE A 371 -65.99 20.47 17.71
C ILE A 371 -64.64 21.26 17.58
N SER A 372 -63.58 20.86 18.27
CA SER A 372 -62.20 21.39 18.10
C SER A 372 -61.25 20.39 17.42
N LYS A 373 -61.71 19.17 17.11
CA LYS A 373 -60.93 18.10 16.48
C LYS A 373 -61.02 18.05 14.95
N VAL A 374 -61.70 19.01 14.32
CA VAL A 374 -61.82 19.06 12.86
C VAL A 374 -61.47 20.49 12.43
N VAL A 375 -60.36 20.60 11.70
CA VAL A 375 -59.87 21.80 10.99
C VAL A 375 -58.95 22.75 11.79
N ASN A 376 -57.71 22.82 11.29
CA ASN A 376 -56.68 23.86 11.39
C ASN A 376 -55.71 23.88 12.58
N LYS A 377 -54.42 23.72 12.18
CA LYS A 377 -53.21 24.35 12.76
C LYS A 377 -53.32 24.73 14.23
N VAL A 378 -52.89 23.83 15.11
CA VAL A 378 -52.47 24.21 16.47
C VAL A 378 -50.96 23.99 16.56
N PRO A 379 -50.19 25.03 16.96
CA PRO A 379 -48.74 24.92 17.13
C PRO A 379 -48.46 23.95 18.28
N ARG A 380 -47.41 23.13 18.12
CA ARG A 380 -46.92 22.24 19.17
C ARG A 380 -46.71 23.06 20.45
N LYS A 381 -47.41 22.66 21.50
CA LYS A 381 -47.32 23.26 22.83
C LYS A 381 -45.94 22.92 23.41
N ASN A 382 -45.01 23.89 23.38
CA ASN A 382 -43.63 23.86 23.92
C ASN A 382 -43.22 22.56 24.65
N SER A 383 -42.86 21.52 23.91
CA SER A 383 -41.75 20.67 24.35
C SER A 383 -40.50 21.53 24.22
N LYS A 384 -39.60 21.50 25.20
CA LYS A 384 -38.27 22.07 25.01
C LYS A 384 -37.68 21.37 23.78
N ASN A 385 -37.59 22.06 22.64
CA ASN A 385 -36.95 21.49 21.46
C ASN A 385 -35.52 21.12 21.85
N VAL A 386 -35.09 19.94 21.44
CA VAL A 386 -33.70 19.54 21.61
C VAL A 386 -32.88 20.39 20.63
N ASP A 387 -32.04 21.27 21.17
CA ASP A 387 -31.11 22.03 20.35
C ASP A 387 -30.07 21.05 19.78
N GLY A 388 -30.08 20.91 18.45
CA GLY A 388 -29.16 20.04 17.72
C GLY A 388 -28.69 20.68 16.43
N PRO A 389 -27.64 20.12 15.80
CA PRO A 389 -26.97 20.72 14.65
C PRO A 389 -27.81 20.68 13.35
N ILE A 390 -28.86 19.85 13.29
CA ILE A 390 -29.73 19.75 12.12
C ILE A 390 -30.84 20.80 12.23
N ALA A 391 -30.89 21.72 11.26
CA ALA A 391 -31.96 22.70 11.13
C ALA A 391 -33.31 22.04 10.83
N GLU A 392 -34.41 22.62 11.32
CA GLU A 392 -35.77 22.08 11.14
C GLU A 392 -36.15 21.93 9.65
N GLU A 393 -35.64 22.84 8.81
CA GLU A 393 -35.80 22.85 7.35
C GLU A 393 -35.23 21.59 6.67
N VAL A 394 -34.20 20.98 7.27
CA VAL A 394 -33.54 19.76 6.80
C VAL A 394 -34.13 18.52 7.50
N MET A 395 -34.48 18.65 8.78
CA MET A 395 -35.06 17.55 9.57
C MET A 395 -36.43 17.10 9.05
N ILE A 396 -37.30 18.04 8.66
CA ILE A 396 -38.66 17.73 8.19
C ILE A 396 -38.63 16.85 6.91
N PRO A 397 -37.88 17.21 5.84
CA PRO A 397 -37.72 16.34 4.66
C PRO A 397 -37.17 14.95 5.00
N ILE A 398 -36.23 14.85 5.94
CA ILE A 398 -35.68 13.56 6.39
C ILE A 398 -36.78 12.71 7.03
N LEU A 399 -37.59 13.29 7.92
CA LEU A 399 -38.70 12.57 8.55
C LEU A 399 -39.77 12.16 7.54
N TYR A 400 -40.07 12.98 6.53
CA TYR A 400 -40.97 12.60 5.44
C TYR A 400 -40.39 11.53 4.51
N PHE A 401 -39.07 11.45 4.35
CA PHE A 401 -38.43 10.34 3.62
C PHE A 401 -38.55 9.01 4.39
N LEU A 402 -38.37 9.05 5.72
CA LEU A 402 -38.54 7.90 6.62
C LEU A 402 -40.02 7.50 6.79
N PHE A 403 -40.91 8.49 6.82
CA PHE A 403 -42.34 8.31 7.05
C PHE A 403 -43.18 9.06 5.99
N PRO A 404 -43.22 8.56 4.74
CA PRO A 404 -43.87 9.25 3.62
C PRO A 404 -45.37 9.43 3.80
N ASP A 405 -46.02 8.55 4.56
CA ASP A 405 -47.45 8.60 4.87
C ASP A 405 -47.84 9.79 5.78
N ALA A 406 -46.87 10.49 6.35
CA ALA A 406 -47.10 11.75 7.06
C ALA A 406 -47.33 12.96 6.12
N GLU A 407 -47.08 12.81 4.82
CA GLU A 407 -47.33 13.81 3.78
C GLU A 407 -48.52 13.39 2.89
N GLU A 408 -49.40 14.33 2.51
CA GLU A 408 -50.57 14.02 1.67
C GLU A 408 -50.18 13.53 0.27
N ASN A 409 -49.06 14.01 -0.28
CA ASN A 409 -48.51 13.64 -1.58
C ASN A 409 -47.04 13.27 -1.45
N PRO A 410 -46.72 12.04 -0.99
CA PRO A 410 -45.35 11.64 -0.70
C PRO A 410 -44.47 11.68 -1.94
N LYS A 411 -43.31 12.34 -1.84
CA LYS A 411 -42.29 12.36 -2.90
C LYS A 411 -41.59 11.01 -3.10
N SER A 412 -41.51 10.20 -2.05
CA SER A 412 -40.81 8.90 -2.02
C SER A 412 -41.63 7.85 -1.27
N PRO A 413 -42.77 7.39 -1.82
CA PRO A 413 -43.58 6.36 -1.18
C PRO A 413 -42.78 5.04 -1.03
N TYR A 414 -43.19 4.18 -0.10
CA TYR A 414 -42.67 2.82 -0.03
C TYR A 414 -43.12 2.05 -1.28
N GLY A 415 -42.21 1.29 -1.89
CA GLY A 415 -42.53 0.40 -3.01
C GLY A 415 -43.34 -0.81 -2.58
N ASP A 416 -43.94 -1.52 -3.56
CA ASP A 416 -44.64 -2.77 -3.29
C ASP A 416 -43.66 -3.83 -2.76
N MET A 417 -43.81 -4.24 -1.49
CA MET A 417 -42.96 -5.26 -0.84
C MET A 417 -42.98 -6.65 -1.53
N ASN A 418 -43.86 -6.86 -2.50
CA ASN A 418 -43.97 -8.11 -3.26
C ASN A 418 -42.97 -8.24 -4.43
N SER A 419 -42.17 -7.22 -4.74
CA SER A 419 -41.18 -7.29 -5.84
C SER A 419 -39.81 -7.86 -5.44
N TYR A 420 -39.58 -8.17 -4.16
CA TYR A 420 -38.28 -8.58 -3.63
C TYR A 420 -37.96 -10.08 -3.74
N SER A 421 -38.68 -10.84 -4.58
CA SER A 421 -38.49 -12.29 -4.73
C SER A 421 -37.29 -12.70 -5.59
N GLY A 422 -36.32 -11.81 -5.85
CA GLY A 422 -35.10 -12.10 -6.58
C GLY A 422 -33.90 -11.97 -5.65
N ASP A 423 -33.16 -13.06 -5.44
CA ASP A 423 -31.89 -13.16 -4.70
C ASP A 423 -31.91 -13.45 -3.19
N ASP A 424 -32.96 -14.09 -2.66
CA ASP A 424 -32.94 -14.64 -1.28
C ASP A 424 -31.76 -15.60 -1.02
N ASP A 425 -31.21 -16.24 -2.06
CA ASP A 425 -30.06 -17.13 -1.95
C ASP A 425 -28.71 -16.40 -1.76
N LEU A 426 -28.54 -15.16 -2.25
CA LEU A 426 -27.28 -14.41 -2.12
C LEU A 426 -27.07 -13.84 -0.71
N TRP A 427 -28.14 -13.58 0.03
CA TRP A 427 -28.09 -12.92 1.33
C TRP A 427 -28.24 -13.89 2.51
N LYS A 428 -28.25 -15.20 2.25
CA LYS A 428 -28.31 -16.24 3.30
C LYS A 428 -27.13 -16.11 4.26
N GLY A 429 -27.45 -15.94 5.55
CA GLY A 429 -26.47 -15.83 6.63
C GLY A 429 -26.00 -14.40 6.94
N ILE A 430 -26.45 -13.40 6.18
CA ILE A 430 -26.13 -11.99 6.44
C ILE A 430 -27.31 -11.31 7.14
N LYS A 431 -27.04 -10.61 8.25
CA LYS A 431 -28.04 -9.74 8.90
C LYS A 431 -28.22 -8.49 8.04
N THR A 432 -29.21 -8.52 7.15
CA THR A 432 -29.57 -7.40 6.27
C THR A 432 -31.05 -7.03 6.41
N CYS A 433 -31.48 -5.93 5.78
CA CYS A 433 -32.86 -5.46 5.75
C CYS A 433 -33.36 -5.36 4.30
N ALA A 434 -34.68 -5.30 4.13
CA ALA A 434 -35.28 -5.12 2.80
C ALA A 434 -34.88 -3.76 2.22
N LEU A 435 -34.48 -3.76 0.94
CA LEU A 435 -34.19 -2.55 0.18
C LEU A 435 -35.41 -1.61 0.25
N GLU A 436 -35.18 -0.30 0.33
CA GLU A 436 -36.23 0.72 0.46
C GLU A 436 -37.12 0.63 1.72
N GLY A 437 -36.93 -0.37 2.59
CA GLY A 437 -37.65 -0.48 3.86
C GLY A 437 -37.21 0.58 4.88
N LEU A 438 -37.99 0.74 5.96
CA LEU A 438 -37.73 1.77 6.98
C LEU A 438 -36.31 1.70 7.56
N VAL A 439 -35.83 0.49 7.85
CA VAL A 439 -34.49 0.25 8.42
C VAL A 439 -33.40 0.62 7.40
N TRP A 440 -33.61 0.32 6.12
CA TRP A 440 -32.67 0.67 5.05
C TRP A 440 -32.59 2.19 4.88
N ARG A 441 -33.75 2.87 4.82
CA ARG A 441 -33.82 4.33 4.72
C ARG A 441 -33.17 5.01 5.93
N LEU A 442 -33.45 4.51 7.13
CA LEU A 442 -32.85 5.01 8.37
C LEU A 442 -31.32 4.84 8.36
N ALA A 443 -30.80 3.71 7.88
CA ALA A 443 -29.36 3.49 7.82
C ALA A 443 -28.64 4.48 6.90
N ILE A 444 -29.23 4.79 5.73
CA ILE A 444 -28.65 5.74 4.78
C ILE A 444 -28.71 7.17 5.33
N VAL A 445 -29.87 7.60 5.83
CA VAL A 445 -30.03 8.91 6.45
C VAL A 445 -29.10 9.06 7.66
N ALA A 446 -28.97 8.04 8.50
CA ALA A 446 -28.05 8.04 9.63
C ALA A 446 -26.60 8.27 9.20
N ALA A 447 -26.18 7.65 8.10
CA ALA A 447 -24.86 7.85 7.53
C ALA A 447 -24.67 9.29 7.00
N HIS A 448 -25.66 9.85 6.30
CA HIS A 448 -25.63 11.27 5.89
C HIS A 448 -25.60 12.22 7.09
N CYS A 449 -26.43 12.01 8.11
CA CYS A 449 -26.44 12.85 9.30
C CYS A 449 -25.08 12.83 10.01
N THR A 450 -24.47 11.65 10.10
CA THR A 450 -23.15 11.49 10.70
C THR A 450 -22.09 12.25 9.92
N HIS A 451 -21.96 12.00 8.63
CA HIS A 451 -20.83 12.54 7.86
C HIS A 451 -21.02 14.03 7.53
N ASN A 452 -22.24 14.46 7.19
CA ASN A 452 -22.49 15.77 6.60
C ASN A 452 -23.12 16.81 7.53
N LEU A 453 -23.96 16.40 8.49
CA LEU A 453 -24.87 17.31 9.20
C LEU A 453 -24.47 17.63 10.64
N GLY A 454 -23.31 17.15 11.10
CA GLY A 454 -22.79 17.46 12.43
C GLY A 454 -22.34 16.27 13.27
N GLY A 455 -21.95 15.15 12.64
CA GLY A 455 -21.31 14.05 13.36
C GLY A 455 -22.28 13.26 14.23
N ALA A 456 -21.73 12.75 15.33
CA ALA A 456 -22.48 11.97 16.31
C ALA A 456 -23.71 12.73 16.85
N VAL A 457 -23.60 14.05 17.07
CA VAL A 457 -24.68 14.86 17.65
C VAL A 457 -25.87 14.97 16.68
N ALA A 458 -25.61 15.09 15.38
CA ALA A 458 -26.63 15.07 14.35
C ALA A 458 -27.35 13.71 14.30
N LEU A 459 -26.60 12.61 14.35
CA LEU A 459 -27.19 11.26 14.43
C LEU A 459 -28.04 11.10 15.70
N ALA A 460 -27.58 11.59 16.85
CA ALA A 460 -28.33 11.56 18.09
C ALA A 460 -29.66 12.32 17.97
N GLN A 461 -29.64 13.52 17.36
CA GLN A 461 -30.83 14.32 17.14
C GLN A 461 -31.83 13.59 16.21
N LEU A 462 -31.35 13.02 15.11
CA LEU A 462 -32.17 12.19 14.22
C LEU A 462 -32.80 11.01 14.98
N TRP A 463 -31.99 10.30 15.77
CA TRP A 463 -32.45 9.16 16.55
C TRP A 463 -33.52 9.55 17.56
N HIS A 464 -33.37 10.71 18.21
CA HIS A 464 -34.38 11.26 19.13
C HIS A 464 -35.72 11.50 18.43
N GLU A 465 -35.74 12.20 17.29
CA GLU A 465 -36.95 12.49 16.52
C GLU A 465 -37.59 11.22 15.93
N PHE A 466 -36.76 10.30 15.43
CA PHE A 466 -37.22 9.01 14.92
C PHE A 466 -37.96 8.21 16.02
N VAL A 467 -37.39 8.11 17.21
CA VAL A 467 -38.01 7.39 18.35
C VAL A 467 -39.31 8.07 18.79
N GLN A 468 -39.39 9.41 18.77
CA GLN A 468 -40.63 10.13 19.07
C GLN A 468 -41.74 9.82 18.08
N GLU A 469 -41.43 9.82 16.78
CA GLU A 469 -42.40 9.52 15.73
C GLU A 469 -42.89 8.06 15.81
N ILE A 470 -41.97 7.10 16.04
CA ILE A 470 -42.34 5.70 16.26
C ILE A 470 -43.26 5.55 17.48
N ARG A 471 -42.95 6.23 18.57
CA ARG A 471 -43.79 6.23 19.77
C ARG A 471 -45.16 6.83 19.51
N PHE A 472 -45.22 7.97 18.83
CA PHE A 472 -46.46 8.63 18.44
C PHE A 472 -47.36 7.70 17.62
N ARG A 473 -46.77 6.98 16.65
CA ARG A 473 -47.48 5.98 15.83
C ARG A 473 -47.97 4.80 16.67
N TRP A 474 -47.13 4.28 17.56
CA TRP A 474 -47.50 3.22 18.49
C TRP A 474 -48.68 3.60 19.39
N GLU A 475 -48.61 4.78 20.03
CA GLU A 475 -49.67 5.26 20.94
C GLU A 475 -51.01 5.55 20.24
N ARG A 476 -50.98 5.76 18.91
CA ARG A 476 -52.15 6.03 18.08
C ARG A 476 -52.58 4.87 17.19
N SER A 477 -51.92 3.72 17.31
CA SER A 477 -52.18 2.55 16.45
C SER A 477 -52.05 2.86 14.95
N ILE A 478 -51.13 3.75 14.58
CA ILE A 478 -50.77 4.02 13.18
C ILE A 478 -49.79 2.92 12.75
N LEU A 479 -50.02 2.33 11.58
CA LEU A 479 -49.11 1.33 11.02
C LEU A 479 -47.74 1.96 10.75
N ILE A 480 -46.68 1.26 11.14
CA ILE A 480 -45.32 1.66 10.79
C ILE A 480 -45.09 1.19 9.34
N PRO A 481 -44.80 2.11 8.42
CA PRO A 481 -44.61 1.78 7.02
C PRO A 481 -43.22 1.16 6.81
N GLY A 482 -43.10 0.24 5.85
CA GLY A 482 -41.89 -0.56 5.62
C GLY A 482 -42.10 -2.01 6.02
#